data_AF-A0A7K3LGW3-F1
#
_entry.id   AF-A0A7K3LGW3-F1
#
_cell.length_a   1.000
_cell.length_b   1.000
_cell.length_c   1.000
_cell.angle_alpha   90.00
_cell.angle_beta   90.00
_cell.angle_gamma   90.00
#
_symmetry.space_group_name_H-M   'P 1'
#
loop_
_entity.id
_entity.type
_entity.pdbx_description
1 polymer ?
#
loop_
_entity_poly.entity_id
_entity_poly.type
_entity_poly.pdbx_seq_one_letter_code
_entity_poly.pdbx_strand_id
1 'polypeptide(L)'
;MVDAVAAPSGGRTPSLRAALGAVTLVAGLSVAPQLTSPSSVPDHAGVLLSAGSEALAGSNVALIMGPSMIPTPSKQYADTVDALFLQPRGFAGELEVLTTPASPYNLDSSLAEGAQILVDRVQGLLADGQADAEHPVTVFGYSQSAALTTLAMQQLNDAGVPPSAVHFVLIGDSAYPNGGMLVGFANMPGIFDSLEQGGVTLGNPTPNDLYPTDI
;
A
#
# COMPACT_ATOMS: atom_id res chain seq x y z
N MET A 1 55.85 -16.20 16.02
CA MET A 1 56.04 -16.68 17.39
C MET A 1 54.72 -16.49 18.11
N VAL A 2 54.09 -17.62 18.39
CA VAL A 2 52.86 -17.80 19.15
C VAL A 2 53.12 -17.48 20.61
N ASP A 3 52.13 -16.92 21.32
CA ASP A 3 51.67 -17.59 22.54
C ASP A 3 50.26 -17.16 22.91
N ALA A 4 49.46 -18.19 23.19
CA ALA A 4 48.11 -18.15 23.71
C ALA A 4 48.16 -18.45 25.22
N VAL A 5 47.29 -17.81 26.00
CA VAL A 5 47.03 -18.14 27.42
C VAL A 5 45.52 -18.01 27.60
N ALA A 6 44.75 -19.09 27.52
CA ALA A 6 44.49 -20.16 28.51
C ALA A 6 43.23 -19.86 29.34
N ALA A 7 42.19 -20.67 29.11
CA ALA A 7 40.98 -20.77 29.93
C ALA A 7 41.24 -21.62 31.19
N PRO A 8 40.49 -21.43 32.29
CA PRO A 8 40.39 -22.44 33.33
C PRO A 8 39.22 -23.40 33.05
N SER A 9 39.54 -24.69 33.12
CA SER A 9 38.66 -25.84 33.02
C SER A 9 38.60 -26.60 34.35
N GLY A 10 37.43 -27.16 34.67
CA GLY A 10 37.22 -28.18 35.71
C GLY A 10 36.51 -27.63 36.96
N GLY A 11 35.46 -28.25 37.51
CA GLY A 11 35.10 -29.66 37.47
C GLY A 11 33.59 -29.97 37.60
N ARG A 12 33.23 -31.03 36.86
CA ARG A 12 32.14 -32.01 37.00
C ARG A 12 32.10 -32.59 38.44
N THR A 13 31.04 -33.14 39.04
CA THR A 13 29.88 -34.01 38.68
C THR A 13 29.18 -34.38 40.05
N PRO A 14 28.18 -35.29 40.22
CA PRO A 14 27.34 -36.05 39.27
C PRO A 14 25.82 -36.16 39.59
N SER A 15 25.11 -36.55 38.53
CA SER A 15 23.90 -37.39 38.40
C SER A 15 23.10 -37.91 39.61
N LEU A 16 21.77 -37.98 39.42
CA LEU A 16 21.04 -39.25 39.52
C LEU A 16 19.87 -39.31 38.54
N ARG A 17 19.85 -40.37 37.71
CA ARG A 17 18.71 -40.85 36.92
C ARG A 17 17.98 -41.95 37.71
N ALA A 18 16.73 -42.24 37.29
CA ALA A 18 15.87 -43.41 37.57
C ALA A 18 14.59 -43.02 38.36
N ALA A 19 13.38 -43.51 38.11
CA ALA A 19 12.87 -44.53 37.18
C ALA A 19 11.34 -44.37 37.01
N LEU A 20 10.80 -45.06 35.99
CA LEU A 20 9.39 -45.31 35.71
C LEU A 20 8.62 -45.90 36.91
N GLY A 21 7.36 -45.48 37.08
CA GLY A 21 6.37 -46.17 37.90
C GLY A 21 4.95 -45.73 37.53
N ALA A 22 4.24 -46.56 36.77
CA ALA A 22 2.82 -46.36 36.46
C ALA A 22 1.97 -46.72 37.69
N VAL A 23 1.02 -45.86 38.04
CA VAL A 23 -0.15 -46.23 38.88
C VAL A 23 -1.39 -45.61 38.24
N THR A 24 -2.28 -46.47 37.77
CA THR A 24 -3.68 -46.17 37.46
C THR A 24 -4.55 -46.58 38.64
N LEU A 25 -5.38 -45.69 39.19
CA LEU A 25 -6.76 -45.99 39.60
C LEU A 25 -7.60 -44.72 39.91
N VAL A 26 -8.47 -44.39 38.96
CA VAL A 26 -9.92 -44.12 39.03
C VAL A 26 -10.55 -43.24 40.15
N ALA A 27 -11.32 -42.27 39.63
CA ALA A 27 -12.56 -41.63 40.10
C ALA A 27 -12.59 -40.73 41.35
N GLY A 28 -12.80 -39.44 41.06
CA GLY A 28 -13.58 -38.54 41.90
C GLY A 28 -14.27 -37.50 41.02
N LEU A 29 -15.54 -37.73 40.64
CA LEU A 29 -16.37 -36.70 40.04
C LEU A 29 -16.55 -35.58 41.07
N SER A 30 -15.86 -34.46 40.86
CA SER A 30 -16.09 -33.22 41.60
C SER A 30 -16.67 -32.22 40.59
N VAL A 31 -17.99 -32.06 40.63
CA VAL A 31 -18.71 -31.05 39.85
C VAL A 31 -18.29 -29.68 40.36
N ALA A 32 -17.39 -29.00 39.64
CA ALA A 32 -17.18 -27.57 39.83
C ALA A 32 -18.33 -26.83 39.11
N PRO A 33 -19.01 -25.86 39.74
CA PRO A 33 -19.99 -25.06 39.03
C PRO A 33 -19.24 -24.27 37.95
N GLN A 34 -19.59 -24.49 36.69
CA GLN A 34 -19.13 -23.63 35.60
C GLN A 34 -19.73 -22.26 35.86
N LEU A 35 -18.87 -21.28 36.12
CA LEU A 35 -19.25 -19.87 36.05
C LEU A 35 -19.76 -19.61 34.63
N THR A 36 -21.07 -19.47 34.51
CA THR A 36 -21.72 -18.95 33.32
C THR A 36 -21.18 -17.55 33.09
N SER A 37 -20.41 -17.34 32.03
CA SER A 37 -20.14 -15.99 31.52
C SER A 37 -21.37 -15.55 30.73
N PRO A 38 -22.17 -14.56 31.17
CA PRO A 38 -23.10 -13.91 30.27
C PRO A 38 -22.31 -12.87 29.52
N SER A 39 -22.34 -12.95 28.20
CA SER A 39 -22.51 -11.81 27.28
C SER A 39 -22.23 -12.37 25.90
N SER A 40 -23.30 -12.50 25.14
CA SER A 40 -23.26 -12.40 23.69
C SER A 40 -22.25 -11.33 23.30
N VAL A 41 -21.08 -11.76 22.84
CA VAL A 41 -20.19 -10.90 22.07
C VAL A 41 -21.06 -10.46 20.89
N PRO A 42 -21.30 -9.15 20.68
CA PRO A 42 -21.97 -8.73 19.47
C PRO A 42 -21.14 -9.31 18.34
N ASP A 43 -21.79 -10.15 17.54
CA ASP A 43 -21.30 -10.65 16.28
C ASP A 43 -20.51 -9.51 15.66
N HIS A 44 -19.19 -9.66 15.55
CA HIS A 44 -18.40 -8.71 14.81
C HIS A 44 -18.97 -8.82 13.42
N ALA A 45 -19.91 -7.92 13.10
CA ALA A 45 -20.47 -7.76 11.78
C ALA A 45 -19.26 -7.83 10.87
N GLY A 46 -19.15 -8.96 10.18
CA GLY A 46 -18.04 -9.20 9.29
C GLY A 46 -18.00 -7.95 8.43
N VAL A 47 -16.91 -7.19 8.52
CA VAL A 47 -16.62 -6.18 7.53
C VAL A 47 -16.43 -7.01 6.27
N LEU A 48 -17.52 -7.19 5.54
CA LEU A 48 -17.47 -7.62 4.16
C LEU A 48 -16.64 -6.54 3.49
N LEU A 49 -15.36 -6.82 3.29
CA LEU A 49 -14.55 -6.15 2.28
C LEU A 49 -15.25 -6.43 0.96
N SER A 50 -16.26 -5.64 0.63
CA SER A 50 -16.87 -5.58 -0.69
C SER A 50 -16.04 -4.68 -1.60
N ALA A 51 -14.71 -4.61 -1.40
CA ALA A 51 -13.85 -4.41 -2.54
C ALA A 51 -14.09 -5.64 -3.40
N GLY A 52 -15.00 -5.52 -4.38
CA GLY A 52 -15.33 -6.61 -5.27
C GLY A 52 -14.01 -7.20 -5.75
N SER A 53 -13.88 -8.52 -5.70
CA SER A 53 -12.70 -9.26 -6.17
C SER A 53 -12.35 -9.00 -7.65
N GLU A 54 -13.07 -8.09 -8.29
CA GLU A 54 -13.09 -7.72 -9.70
C GLU A 54 -13.23 -6.20 -9.90
N ALA A 55 -12.84 -5.37 -8.92
CA ALA A 55 -12.93 -3.91 -9.02
C ALA A 55 -12.16 -3.30 -10.21
N LEU A 56 -11.15 -4.02 -10.72
CA LEU A 56 -10.37 -3.64 -11.89
C LEU A 56 -10.69 -4.52 -13.12
N ALA A 57 -11.72 -5.36 -13.04
CA ALA A 57 -12.14 -6.16 -14.17
C ALA A 57 -12.66 -5.27 -15.30
N GLY A 58 -12.25 -5.56 -16.53
CA GLY A 58 -12.56 -4.75 -17.72
C GLY A 58 -11.51 -3.71 -18.07
N SER A 59 -10.59 -3.37 -17.17
CA SER A 59 -9.44 -2.52 -17.52
C SER A 59 -8.50 -3.24 -18.48
N ASN A 60 -8.28 -2.63 -19.66
CA ASN A 60 -7.39 -3.17 -20.69
C ASN A 60 -5.93 -2.75 -20.49
N VAL A 61 -5.68 -1.65 -19.77
CA VAL A 61 -4.34 -1.10 -19.57
C VAL A 61 -4.18 -0.60 -18.14
N ALA A 62 -3.01 -0.86 -17.56
CA ALA A 62 -2.57 -0.28 -16.30
C ALA A 62 -1.32 0.57 -16.48
N LEU A 63 -1.41 1.86 -16.15
CA LEU A 63 -0.29 2.79 -16.14
C LEU A 63 0.46 2.68 -14.80
N ILE A 64 1.75 2.32 -14.85
CA ILE A 64 2.59 2.06 -13.68
C ILE A 64 3.68 3.11 -13.57
N MET A 65 3.75 3.79 -12.42
CA MET A 65 4.77 4.79 -12.13
C MET A 65 5.66 4.37 -10.95
N GLY A 66 6.90 4.86 -10.95
CA GLY A 66 7.86 4.60 -9.90
C GLY A 66 7.69 5.49 -8.68
N PRO A 67 8.26 5.11 -7.53
CA PRO A 67 8.42 6.02 -6.38
C PRO A 67 9.56 7.02 -6.64
N SER A 68 9.84 7.88 -5.65
CA SER A 68 11.01 8.77 -5.69
C SER A 68 12.29 8.04 -6.06
N MET A 69 13.14 8.72 -6.82
CA MET A 69 14.43 8.22 -7.32
C MET A 69 14.34 7.07 -8.32
N ILE A 70 13.13 6.67 -8.76
CA ILE A 70 12.93 5.66 -9.80
C ILE A 70 12.09 6.27 -10.95
N PRO A 71 12.71 7.09 -11.84
CA PRO A 71 11.99 7.72 -12.95
C PRO A 71 11.27 6.75 -13.87
N THR A 72 11.95 5.67 -14.26
CA THR A 72 11.39 4.60 -15.11
C THR A 72 11.49 3.28 -14.35
N PRO A 73 10.37 2.75 -13.83
CA PRO A 73 10.34 1.42 -13.24
C PRO A 73 10.85 0.32 -14.16
N SER A 74 11.45 -0.71 -13.56
CA SER A 74 11.78 -1.92 -14.31
C SER A 74 10.52 -2.74 -14.61
N LYS A 75 10.60 -3.63 -15.60
CA LYS A 75 9.56 -4.63 -15.83
C LYS A 75 9.26 -5.47 -14.59
N GLN A 76 10.29 -5.86 -13.83
CA GLN A 76 10.11 -6.63 -12.60
C GLN A 76 9.29 -5.87 -11.56
N TYR A 77 9.47 -4.55 -11.46
CA TYR A 77 8.63 -3.71 -10.60
C TYR A 77 7.17 -3.75 -11.05
N ALA A 78 6.91 -3.54 -12.35
CA ALA A 78 5.55 -3.57 -12.89
C ALA A 78 4.88 -4.94 -12.69
N ASP A 79 5.59 -6.04 -12.94
CA ASP A 79 5.08 -7.39 -12.73
C ASP A 79 4.77 -7.68 -11.25
N THR A 80 5.57 -7.09 -10.33
CA THR A 80 5.33 -7.20 -8.89
C THR A 80 4.11 -6.39 -8.47
N VAL A 81 3.94 -5.18 -9.02
CA VAL A 81 2.76 -4.35 -8.80
C VAL A 81 1.50 -5.08 -9.26
N ASP A 82 1.53 -5.65 -10.46
CA ASP A 82 0.43 -6.41 -11.02
C ASP A 82 0.03 -7.58 -10.12
N ALA A 83 1.00 -8.43 -9.76
CA ALA A 83 0.75 -9.62 -8.94
C ALA A 83 0.22 -9.29 -7.53
N LEU A 84 0.67 -8.19 -6.92
CA LEU A 84 0.32 -7.85 -5.54
C LEU A 84 -0.92 -6.96 -5.42
N PHE A 85 -1.14 -6.07 -6.39
CA PHE A 85 -2.14 -5.02 -6.26
C PHE A 85 -3.20 -5.03 -7.35
N LEU A 86 -2.92 -5.50 -8.56
CA LEU A 86 -3.88 -5.41 -9.67
C LEU A 86 -4.62 -6.73 -9.91
N GLN A 87 -3.91 -7.84 -10.11
CA GLN A 87 -4.53 -9.16 -10.34
C GLN A 87 -5.46 -9.61 -9.21
N PRO A 88 -5.15 -9.39 -7.91
CA PRO A 88 -6.07 -9.75 -6.83
C PRO A 88 -7.41 -9.00 -6.86
N ARG A 89 -7.51 -7.93 -7.66
CA ARG A 89 -8.71 -7.12 -7.89
C ARG A 89 -9.31 -7.35 -9.29
N GLY A 90 -8.87 -8.39 -9.99
CA GLY A 90 -9.42 -8.80 -11.29
C GLY A 90 -8.82 -8.11 -12.51
N PHE A 91 -7.73 -7.35 -12.37
CA PHE A 91 -7.01 -6.81 -13.52
C PHE A 91 -6.36 -7.96 -14.32
N ALA A 92 -6.49 -7.90 -15.65
CA ALA A 92 -5.89 -8.88 -16.56
C ALA A 92 -5.39 -8.23 -17.87
N GLY A 93 -5.25 -6.91 -17.88
CA GLY A 93 -4.85 -6.13 -19.06
C GLY A 93 -3.34 -6.02 -19.24
N GLU A 94 -2.94 -5.11 -20.12
CA GLU A 94 -1.53 -4.82 -20.41
C GLU A 94 -0.96 -3.82 -19.40
N LEU A 95 0.29 -4.04 -19.00
CA LEU A 95 1.03 -3.10 -18.15
C LEU A 95 1.83 -2.14 -19.01
N GLU A 96 1.68 -0.85 -18.75
CA GLU A 96 2.47 0.21 -19.36
C GLU A 96 3.24 0.96 -18.28
N VAL A 97 4.57 0.99 -18.40
CA VAL A 97 5.41 1.75 -17.48
C VAL A 97 5.57 3.18 -17.99
N LEU A 98 5.22 4.15 -17.15
CA LEU A 98 5.47 5.56 -17.41
C LEU A 98 6.81 6.00 -16.83
N THR A 99 7.49 6.87 -17.58
CA THR A 99 8.64 7.61 -17.06
C THR A 99 8.18 8.93 -16.50
N THR A 100 8.45 9.19 -15.22
CA THR A 100 8.17 10.47 -14.56
C THR A 100 9.48 11.05 -14.00
N PRO A 101 9.55 12.33 -13.60
CA PRO A 101 10.80 12.89 -13.09
C PRO A 101 11.31 12.23 -11.80
N ALA A 102 10.39 11.76 -10.93
CA ALA A 102 10.68 11.07 -9.67
C ALA A 102 11.71 11.78 -8.76
N SER A 103 11.85 13.10 -8.86
CA SER A 103 12.86 13.87 -8.12
C SER A 103 12.33 14.28 -6.75
N PRO A 104 13.01 13.91 -5.64
CA PRO A 104 12.65 14.38 -4.30
C PRO A 104 13.23 15.77 -3.98
N TYR A 105 14.19 16.28 -4.78
CA TYR A 105 14.90 17.53 -4.49
C TYR A 105 14.23 18.76 -5.10
N ASN A 106 13.40 18.58 -6.12
CA ASN A 106 12.57 19.62 -6.73
C ASN A 106 11.12 19.12 -6.79
N LEU A 107 10.57 18.78 -5.61
CA LEU A 107 9.38 17.95 -5.49
C LEU A 107 8.17 18.52 -6.22
N ASP A 108 7.88 19.82 -6.06
CA ASP A 108 6.72 20.45 -6.71
C ASP A 108 6.76 20.33 -8.23
N SER A 109 7.91 20.65 -8.83
CA SER A 109 8.08 20.50 -10.28
C SER A 109 8.00 19.04 -10.72
N SER A 110 8.53 18.11 -9.92
CA SER A 110 8.46 16.67 -10.19
C SER A 110 7.03 16.15 -10.18
N LEU A 111 6.23 16.57 -9.19
CA LEU A 111 4.82 16.21 -9.07
C LEU A 111 4.01 16.82 -10.22
N ALA A 112 4.22 18.10 -10.53
CA ALA A 112 3.49 18.79 -11.59
C ALA A 112 3.76 18.19 -12.98
N GLU A 113 5.02 17.97 -13.33
CA GLU A 113 5.41 17.37 -14.61
C GLU A 113 4.97 15.90 -14.69
N GLY A 114 5.13 15.13 -13.61
CA GLY A 114 4.63 13.76 -13.55
C GLY A 114 3.10 13.66 -13.71
N ALA A 115 2.34 14.59 -13.10
CA ALA A 115 0.89 14.63 -13.25
C ALA A 115 0.47 14.94 -14.69
N GLN A 116 1.17 15.87 -15.37
CA GLN A 116 0.93 16.19 -16.77
C GLN A 116 1.22 14.98 -17.67
N ILE A 117 2.33 14.27 -17.46
CA ILE A 117 2.65 13.03 -18.20
C ILE A 117 1.53 12.00 -18.05
N LEU A 118 1.02 11.82 -16.83
CA LEU A 118 -0.09 10.90 -16.57
C LEU A 118 -1.38 11.35 -17.27
N VAL A 119 -1.74 12.63 -17.17
CA VAL A 119 -2.95 13.20 -17.78
C VAL A 119 -2.90 13.05 -19.30
N ASP A 120 -1.79 13.43 -19.92
CA ASP A 120 -1.58 13.32 -21.37
C ASP A 120 -1.71 11.87 -21.82
N ARG A 121 -1.16 10.92 -21.06
CA ARG A 121 -1.26 9.51 -21.43
C ARG A 121 -2.68 8.97 -21.30
N VAL A 122 -3.39 9.28 -20.22
CA VAL A 122 -4.80 8.89 -20.03
C VAL A 122 -5.65 9.46 -21.15
N GLN A 123 -5.52 10.75 -21.45
CA GLN A 123 -6.29 11.38 -22.54
C GLN A 123 -5.96 10.78 -23.90
N GLY A 124 -4.69 10.45 -24.16
CA GLY A 124 -4.28 9.74 -25.37
C GLY A 124 -4.95 8.37 -25.51
N LEU A 125 -4.97 7.57 -24.43
CA LEU A 125 -5.66 6.27 -24.41
C LEU A 125 -7.16 6.39 -24.73
N LEU A 126 -7.82 7.41 -24.17
CA LEU A 126 -9.23 7.69 -24.43
C LEU A 126 -9.47 8.15 -25.88
N ALA A 127 -8.63 9.06 -26.38
CA ALA A 127 -8.73 9.59 -27.74
C ALA A 127 -8.48 8.51 -28.80
N ASP A 128 -7.58 7.56 -28.52
CA ASP A 128 -7.26 6.43 -29.40
C ASP A 128 -8.29 5.28 -29.29
N GLY A 129 -9.27 5.39 -28.39
CA GLY A 129 -10.27 4.34 -28.14
C GLY A 129 -9.70 3.08 -27.48
N GLN A 130 -8.56 3.19 -26.81
CA GLN A 130 -7.95 2.09 -26.04
C GLN A 130 -8.54 1.97 -24.63
N ALA A 131 -9.22 3.01 -24.17
CA ALA A 131 -9.98 3.02 -22.94
C ALA A 131 -11.26 3.84 -23.07
N ASP A 132 -12.26 3.49 -22.27
CA ASP A 132 -13.56 4.16 -22.17
C ASP A 132 -14.21 3.83 -20.82
N ALA A 133 -15.50 4.11 -20.65
CA ALA A 133 -16.22 3.83 -19.40
C ALA A 133 -16.43 2.33 -19.16
N GLU A 134 -16.46 1.53 -20.22
CA GLU A 134 -16.61 0.08 -20.18
C GLU A 134 -15.25 -0.63 -19.99
N HIS A 135 -14.17 0.00 -20.46
CA HIS A 135 -12.78 -0.46 -20.36
C HIS A 135 -11.88 0.63 -19.79
N PRO A 136 -12.01 0.94 -18.49
CA PRO A 136 -11.30 2.05 -17.89
C PRO A 136 -9.80 1.85 -17.82
N VAL A 137 -9.04 2.95 -17.82
CA VAL A 137 -7.61 2.93 -17.52
C VAL A 137 -7.41 2.65 -16.03
N THR A 138 -6.60 1.65 -15.68
CA THR A 138 -6.10 1.52 -14.30
C THR A 138 -4.83 2.34 -14.15
N VAL A 139 -4.68 3.08 -13.05
CA VAL A 139 -3.47 3.87 -12.74
C VAL A 139 -2.94 3.46 -11.38
N PHE A 140 -1.68 3.04 -11.34
CA PHE A 140 -1.00 2.67 -10.11
C PHE A 140 0.07 3.70 -9.71
N GLY A 141 0.01 4.15 -8.46
CA GLY A 141 1.00 5.04 -7.84
C GLY A 141 1.51 4.50 -6.51
N TYR A 142 2.81 4.67 -6.24
CA TYR A 142 3.43 4.35 -4.94
C TYR A 142 4.29 5.52 -4.43
N SER A 143 4.08 5.94 -3.18
CA SER A 143 4.83 7.04 -2.56
C SER A 143 4.69 8.35 -3.35
N GLN A 144 5.76 8.91 -3.93
CA GLN A 144 5.68 10.15 -4.71
C GLN A 144 4.74 10.05 -5.92
N SER A 145 4.66 8.89 -6.59
CA SER A 145 3.72 8.73 -7.70
C SER A 145 2.26 8.62 -7.24
N ALA A 146 1.99 8.20 -6.01
CA ALA A 146 0.65 8.33 -5.44
C ALA A 146 0.30 9.82 -5.23
N ALA A 147 1.24 10.61 -4.70
CA ALA A 147 1.04 12.04 -4.46
C ALA A 147 0.86 12.86 -5.75
N LEU A 148 1.55 12.54 -6.85
CA LEU A 148 1.32 13.24 -8.12
C LEU A 148 -0.02 12.84 -8.75
N THR A 149 -0.49 11.61 -8.53
CA THR A 149 -1.77 11.15 -9.07
C THR A 149 -2.94 11.96 -8.52
N THR A 150 -2.84 12.43 -7.29
CA THR A 150 -3.79 13.38 -6.71
C THR A 150 -3.96 14.66 -7.55
N LEU A 151 -2.85 15.22 -8.03
CA LEU A 151 -2.88 16.39 -8.92
C LEU A 151 -3.45 16.01 -10.30
N ALA A 152 -3.10 14.82 -10.80
CA ALA A 152 -3.62 14.33 -12.08
C ALA A 152 -5.15 14.10 -12.04
N MET A 153 -5.72 13.60 -10.93
CA MET A 153 -7.16 13.45 -10.76
C MET A 153 -7.90 14.77 -10.96
N GLN A 154 -7.43 15.86 -10.34
CA GLN A 154 -8.04 17.18 -10.54
C GLN A 154 -7.97 17.63 -12.01
N GLN A 155 -6.80 17.46 -12.63
CA GLN A 155 -6.58 17.87 -14.02
C GLN A 155 -7.42 17.07 -15.02
N LEU A 156 -7.58 15.75 -14.79
CA LEU A 156 -8.46 14.89 -15.58
C LEU A 156 -9.93 15.31 -15.45
N ASN A 157 -10.38 15.59 -14.22
CA ASN A 157 -11.74 16.03 -13.96
C ASN A 157 -12.03 17.39 -14.63
N ASP A 158 -11.09 18.35 -14.51
CA ASP A 158 -11.21 19.67 -15.13
C ASP A 158 -11.23 19.58 -16.67
N ALA A 159 -10.55 18.57 -17.23
CA ALA A 159 -10.58 18.27 -18.66
C ALA A 159 -11.84 17.49 -19.10
N GLY A 160 -12.75 17.16 -18.18
CA GLY A 160 -14.01 16.46 -18.47
C GLY A 160 -13.87 14.96 -18.70
N VAL A 161 -12.77 14.34 -18.23
CA VAL A 161 -12.61 12.89 -18.30
C VAL A 161 -13.60 12.24 -17.33
N PRO A 162 -14.50 11.35 -17.81
CA PRO A 162 -15.53 10.78 -16.97
C PRO A 162 -14.92 9.92 -15.86
N PRO A 163 -15.45 9.99 -14.61
CA PRO A 163 -14.98 9.18 -13.49
C PRO A 163 -14.92 7.68 -13.75
N SER A 164 -15.84 7.17 -14.58
CA SER A 164 -15.92 5.76 -14.94
C SER A 164 -14.85 5.29 -15.92
N ALA A 165 -14.06 6.20 -16.52
CA ALA A 165 -13.03 5.82 -17.49
C ALA A 165 -11.64 5.63 -16.87
N VAL A 166 -11.49 5.87 -15.56
CA VAL A 166 -10.21 5.73 -14.86
C VAL A 166 -10.41 5.17 -13.45
N HIS A 167 -9.63 4.16 -13.08
CA HIS A 167 -9.51 3.64 -11.72
C HIS A 167 -8.12 3.88 -11.17
N PHE A 168 -8.03 4.27 -9.90
CA PHE A 168 -6.75 4.54 -9.24
C PHE A 168 -6.46 3.53 -8.13
N VAL A 169 -5.21 3.08 -8.05
CA VAL A 169 -4.70 2.23 -6.98
C VAL A 169 -3.46 2.91 -6.41
N LEU A 170 -3.58 3.48 -5.20
CA LEU A 170 -2.56 4.34 -4.59
C LEU A 170 -2.01 3.69 -3.33
N ILE A 171 -0.71 3.40 -3.31
CA ILE A 171 -0.06 2.79 -2.14
C ILE A 171 0.88 3.80 -1.48
N GLY A 172 0.85 3.89 -0.15
CA GLY A 172 1.72 4.78 0.59
C GLY A 172 1.54 6.25 0.20
N ASP A 173 0.30 6.65 -0.08
CA ASP A 173 -0.07 8.00 -0.46
C ASP A 173 0.18 8.99 0.70
N SER A 174 1.18 9.85 0.55
CA SER A 174 1.49 10.89 1.54
C SER A 174 0.38 11.94 1.65
N ALA A 175 -0.44 12.05 0.62
CA ALA A 175 -1.50 13.03 0.50
C ALA A 175 -2.88 12.53 0.94
N TYR A 176 -2.98 11.28 1.42
CA TYR A 176 -4.25 10.70 1.86
C TYR A 176 -4.87 11.53 3.02
N PRO A 177 -6.07 12.11 2.85
CA PRO A 177 -6.64 13.06 3.81
C PRO A 177 -7.04 12.47 5.17
N ASN A 178 -7.02 11.13 5.32
CA ASN A 178 -7.35 10.44 6.58
C ASN A 178 -6.19 9.61 7.16
N GLY A 179 -4.94 9.88 6.76
CA GLY A 179 -3.80 9.14 7.33
C GLY A 179 -2.46 9.27 6.62
N GLY A 180 -2.38 10.01 5.51
CA GLY A 180 -1.13 10.32 4.84
C GLY A 180 -0.22 11.21 5.69
N MET A 181 1.04 11.33 5.28
CA MET A 181 2.02 12.20 5.95
C MET A 181 1.51 13.65 6.10
N LEU A 182 0.68 14.15 5.18
CA LEU A 182 -0.01 15.45 5.30
C LEU A 182 -0.81 15.57 6.60
N VAL A 183 -1.56 14.53 6.96
CA VAL A 183 -2.37 14.48 8.19
C VAL A 183 -1.48 14.20 9.40
N GLY A 184 -0.50 13.32 9.24
CA GLY A 184 0.44 12.95 10.31
C GLY A 184 1.26 14.14 10.84
N PHE A 185 1.57 15.12 9.98
CA PHE A 185 2.26 16.33 10.39
C PHE A 185 1.34 17.50 10.76
N ALA A 186 0.01 17.40 10.61
CA ALA A 186 -0.90 18.55 10.68
C ALA A 186 -0.86 19.29 12.04
N ASN A 187 -0.44 18.60 13.10
CA ASN A 187 -0.27 19.14 14.44
C ASN A 187 1.20 19.43 14.83
N MET A 188 2.12 19.37 13.87
CA MET A 188 3.55 19.65 14.02
C MET A 188 3.97 20.80 13.09
N PRO A 189 3.51 22.04 13.35
CA PRO A 189 3.71 23.19 12.46
C PRO A 189 5.19 23.45 12.17
N GLY A 190 6.08 23.28 13.17
CA GLY A 190 7.52 23.44 12.95
C GLY A 190 8.14 22.43 11.97
N ILE A 191 7.54 21.24 11.80
CA ILE A 191 7.98 20.26 10.80
C ILE A 191 7.44 20.65 9.44
N PHE A 192 6.17 21.03 9.35
CA PHE A 192 5.56 21.54 8.11
C PHE A 192 6.30 22.77 7.57
N ASP A 193 6.53 23.77 8.41
CA ASP A 193 7.25 24.98 8.05
C ASP A 193 8.68 24.66 7.59
N SER A 194 9.33 23.67 8.20
CA SER A 194 10.68 23.23 7.81
C SER A 194 10.68 22.45 6.49
N LEU A 195 9.65 21.66 6.22
CA LEU A 195 9.47 20.96 4.94
C LEU A 195 9.18 21.96 3.82
N GLU A 196 8.27 22.91 4.05
CA GLU A 196 7.92 23.97 3.11
C GLU A 196 9.13 24.88 2.82
N GLN A 197 9.86 25.32 3.85
CA GLN A 197 11.11 26.08 3.70
C GLN A 197 12.21 25.28 2.99
N GLY A 198 12.16 23.95 3.09
CA GLY A 198 13.05 23.02 2.39
C GLY A 198 12.61 22.65 0.97
N GLY A 199 11.48 23.18 0.49
CA GLY A 199 10.93 22.86 -0.84
C GLY A 199 10.27 21.48 -0.94
N VAL A 200 9.89 20.89 0.19
CA VAL A 200 9.19 19.60 0.29
C VAL A 200 7.70 19.86 0.54
N THR A 201 6.87 19.69 -0.49
CA THR A 201 5.42 19.57 -0.31
C THR A 201 5.04 18.10 -0.19
N LEU A 202 4.05 17.77 0.64
CA LEU A 202 3.61 16.37 0.81
C LEU A 202 2.53 15.97 -0.23
N GLY A 203 2.39 16.76 -1.29
CA GLY A 203 1.31 16.73 -2.27
C GLY A 203 0.12 17.63 -1.89
N ASN A 204 -0.88 17.67 -2.77
CA ASN A 204 -2.20 18.23 -2.48
C ASN A 204 -3.10 17.14 -1.86
N PRO A 205 -4.13 17.45 -1.06
CA PRO A 205 -5.03 16.42 -0.51
C PRO A 205 -5.69 15.57 -1.61
N THR A 206 -5.64 14.25 -1.47
CA THR A 206 -6.24 13.32 -2.45
C THR A 206 -7.76 13.43 -2.45
N PRO A 207 -8.41 13.78 -3.58
CA PRO A 207 -9.87 13.79 -3.68
C PRO A 207 -10.44 12.41 -3.40
N ASN A 208 -11.58 12.35 -2.71
CA ASN A 208 -12.24 11.09 -2.36
C ASN A 208 -13.57 10.87 -3.11
N ASP A 209 -13.91 11.76 -4.04
CA ASP A 209 -15.19 11.79 -4.75
C ASP A 209 -15.07 12.00 -6.27
N LEU A 210 -13.86 12.24 -6.80
CA LEU A 210 -13.66 12.47 -8.25
C LEU A 210 -13.58 11.19 -9.07
N TYR A 211 -12.86 10.18 -8.58
CA TYR A 211 -12.63 8.93 -9.30
C TYR A 211 -12.65 7.72 -8.35
N PRO A 212 -13.08 6.54 -8.83
CA PRO A 212 -12.90 5.30 -8.09
C PRO A 212 -11.42 5.10 -7.70
N THR A 213 -11.15 5.03 -6.40
CA THR A 213 -9.79 5.01 -5.86
C THR A 213 -9.68 4.01 -4.71
N ASP A 214 -8.71 3.10 -4.83
CA ASP A 214 -8.26 2.21 -3.75
C ASP A 214 -6.99 2.81 -3.10
N ILE A 215 -7.01 3.00 -1.76
CA ILE A 215 -5.88 3.54 -0.96
C ILE A 215 -5.57 2.59 0.20
#